data_AF-A0A3D3NAG7-F1
#
_entry.id   AF-A0A3D3NAG7-F1
#
_cell.length_a   1.000
_cell.length_b   1.000
_cell.length_c   1.000
_cell.angle_alpha   90.00
_cell.angle_beta   90.00
_cell.angle_gamma   90.00
#
_symmetry.space_group_name_H-M   'P 1'
#
loop_
_entity.id
_entity.type
_entity.pdbx_description
1 polymer ?
#
loop_
_entity_poly.entity_id
_entity_poly.type
_entity_poly.pdbx_seq_one_letter_code
_entity_poly.pdbx_strand_id
1 'polypeptide(L)'
;EISTLLAGETEIDRAIDLCYGYELSIDGILHEIETGEIDFRGLQSSSDEYSQPVVRLIDSIMTDAVKRDSSDIHFEPEASFLRIRYRIDGMLRQIRSLHKTYWPAMAVRIKVLSGMNIAETRAPQDGRISLNMRGRQVDFRVSAQPTIHGENIVLRILDRQKGIVPLEGLGLAEQQLDLLKLMIARPEGIILVTGPTGSGKTTTLYSVLNHINSEGVNIMTLEDPVEYPMT
;
A
#
# COMPACT_ATOMS: atom_id res chain seq x y z
N GLU A 1 36.62 -4.96 -19.48
CA GLU A 1 35.76 -5.58 -20.51
C GLU A 1 34.33 -5.63 -20.00
N ILE A 2 33.36 -5.35 -20.86
CA ILE A 2 31.94 -5.47 -20.53
C ILE A 2 31.49 -6.87 -20.96
N SER A 3 30.99 -7.67 -20.02
CA SER A 3 30.39 -8.97 -20.30
C SER A 3 28.87 -8.81 -20.34
N THR A 4 28.25 -9.16 -21.46
CA THR A 4 26.79 -9.11 -21.60
C THR A 4 26.16 -10.38 -21.03
N LEU A 5 25.09 -10.21 -20.27
CA LEU A 5 24.33 -11.29 -19.63
C LEU A 5 22.84 -11.14 -19.97
N LEU A 6 22.15 -12.26 -20.10
CA LEU A 6 20.69 -12.31 -20.20
C LEU A 6 20.09 -12.13 -18.80
N ALA A 7 19.10 -11.25 -18.68
CA ALA A 7 18.37 -11.00 -17.44
C ALA A 7 16.89 -10.71 -17.77
N GLY A 8 15.99 -11.16 -16.91
CA GLY A 8 14.58 -10.75 -16.97
C GLY A 8 14.41 -9.29 -16.57
N GLU A 9 13.33 -8.64 -17.03
CA GLU A 9 13.02 -7.23 -16.71
C GLU A 9 13.07 -6.95 -15.20
N THR A 10 12.53 -7.87 -14.39
CA THR A 10 12.54 -7.78 -12.92
C THR A 10 13.94 -7.91 -12.30
N GLU A 11 14.85 -8.66 -12.93
CA GLU A 11 16.23 -8.82 -12.46
C GLU A 11 17.06 -7.57 -12.78
N ILE A 12 16.80 -6.96 -13.93
CA ILE A 12 17.40 -5.69 -14.35
C ILE A 12 16.98 -4.58 -13.37
N ASP A 13 15.68 -4.45 -13.09
CA ASP A 13 15.15 -3.48 -12.13
C ASP A 13 15.79 -3.63 -10.74
N ARG A 14 15.96 -4.88 -10.28
CA ARG A 14 16.59 -5.17 -8.99
C ARG A 14 18.06 -4.79 -8.96
N ALA A 15 18.81 -5.02 -10.04
CA ALA A 15 20.21 -4.65 -10.15
C ALA A 15 20.40 -3.13 -10.22
N ILE A 16 19.50 -2.41 -10.91
CA ILE A 16 19.49 -0.94 -10.95
C ILE A 16 19.20 -0.38 -9.55
N ASP A 17 18.16 -0.87 -8.86
CA ASP A 17 17.85 -0.51 -7.48
C ASP A 17 19.07 -0.72 -6.55
N LEU A 18 19.81 -1.83 -6.72
CA LEU A 18 20.97 -2.17 -5.89
C LEU A 18 22.18 -1.25 -6.12
N CYS A 19 22.45 -0.89 -7.38
CA CYS A 19 23.69 -0.20 -7.77
C CYS A 19 23.54 1.33 -7.85
N TYR A 20 22.35 1.83 -8.20
CA TYR A 20 22.08 3.25 -8.44
C TYR A 20 20.99 3.82 -7.52
N GLY A 21 20.37 2.99 -6.69
CA GLY A 21 19.24 3.39 -5.86
C GLY A 21 19.58 4.32 -4.69
N TYR A 22 20.84 4.66 -4.39
CA TYR A 22 21.18 5.46 -3.20
C TYR A 22 20.66 6.91 -3.27
N GLU A 23 20.82 7.62 -4.39
CA GLU A 23 20.31 8.99 -4.56
C GLU A 23 18.77 9.05 -4.62
N LEU A 24 18.14 7.99 -5.13
CA LEU A 24 16.69 7.78 -5.12
C LEU A 24 16.19 7.07 -3.85
N SER A 25 17.11 6.70 -2.94
CA SER A 25 16.74 6.03 -1.70
C SER A 25 16.19 7.06 -0.73
N ILE A 26 15.36 6.59 0.18
CA ILE A 26 14.87 7.37 1.31
C ILE A 26 16.05 8.06 2.04
N ASP A 27 17.20 7.39 2.18
CA ASP A 27 18.37 7.94 2.88
C ASP A 27 19.05 9.06 2.07
N GLY A 28 19.22 8.87 0.76
CA GLY A 28 19.79 9.91 -0.12
C GLY A 28 18.92 11.17 -0.16
N ILE A 29 17.60 10.99 -0.28
CA ILE A 29 16.64 12.12 -0.28
C ILE A 29 16.63 12.86 1.06
N LEU A 30 16.72 12.14 2.18
CA LEU A 30 16.81 12.77 3.50
C LEU A 30 18.12 13.56 3.66
N HIS A 31 19.23 13.01 3.17
CA HIS A 31 20.51 13.70 3.19
C HIS A 31 20.48 15.01 2.39
N GLU A 32 19.86 15.00 1.21
CA GLU A 32 19.64 16.22 0.40
C GLU A 32 18.78 17.25 1.16
N ILE A 33 17.71 16.81 1.84
CA ILE A 33 16.86 17.72 2.63
C ILE A 33 17.63 18.34 3.80
N GLU A 34 18.50 17.57 4.46
CA GLU A 34 19.27 18.01 5.62
C GLU A 34 20.42 18.95 5.25
N THR A 35 21.13 18.66 4.16
CA THR A 35 22.33 19.39 3.75
C THR A 35 22.03 20.53 2.77
N GLY A 36 20.93 20.44 2.03
CA GLY A 36 20.64 21.31 0.88
C GLY A 36 21.56 21.07 -0.31
N GLU A 37 22.43 20.06 -0.27
CA GLU A 37 23.33 19.68 -1.36
C GLU A 37 22.61 18.73 -2.32
N ILE A 38 22.34 19.21 -3.53
CA ILE A 38 21.75 18.40 -4.61
C ILE A 38 22.90 17.64 -5.28
N ASP A 39 22.95 16.31 -5.15
CA ASP A 39 23.87 15.50 -5.94
C ASP A 39 23.37 15.45 -7.40
N PHE A 40 23.91 16.34 -8.23
CA PHE A 40 23.44 16.62 -9.58
C PHE A 40 23.68 15.47 -10.58
N ARG A 41 24.24 14.33 -10.16
CA ARG A 41 24.68 13.25 -11.05
C ARG A 41 23.58 12.25 -11.44
N GLY A 42 22.48 12.13 -10.70
CA GLY A 42 21.38 11.20 -11.02
C GLY A 42 20.08 11.80 -11.60
N LEU A 43 19.98 13.12 -11.75
CA LEU A 43 18.70 13.80 -12.07
C LEU A 43 18.38 13.97 -13.57
N GLN A 44 19.10 13.31 -14.48
CA GLN A 44 18.83 13.40 -15.92
C GLN A 44 17.64 12.55 -16.39
N SER A 45 16.44 12.71 -15.81
CA SER A 45 15.15 12.36 -16.47
C SER A 45 13.95 12.46 -15.52
N SER A 46 13.46 13.64 -15.16
CA SER A 46 12.05 13.78 -14.76
C SER A 46 11.64 15.25 -14.71
N SER A 47 10.49 15.53 -15.31
CA SER A 47 9.80 16.83 -15.41
C SER A 47 9.69 17.60 -14.08
N ASP A 48 9.61 18.93 -14.17
CA ASP A 48 9.71 19.95 -13.12
C ASP A 48 8.92 19.71 -11.79
N GLU A 49 7.90 18.85 -11.78
CA GLU A 49 7.16 18.46 -10.56
C GLU A 49 7.92 17.50 -9.61
N TYR A 50 8.90 16.74 -10.11
CA TYR A 50 9.72 15.81 -9.32
C TYR A 50 10.92 16.47 -8.61
N SER A 51 11.07 17.79 -8.75
CA SER A 51 12.22 18.54 -8.21
C SER A 51 12.21 18.70 -6.69
N GLN A 52 11.05 18.55 -6.03
CA GLN A 52 10.96 18.75 -4.58
C GLN A 52 11.34 17.46 -3.81
N PRO A 53 12.34 17.50 -2.91
CA PRO A 53 12.78 16.31 -2.17
C PRO A 53 11.67 15.65 -1.35
N VAL A 54 10.74 16.43 -0.79
CA VAL A 54 9.60 15.91 -0.02
C VAL A 54 8.65 15.07 -0.89
N VAL A 55 8.46 15.48 -2.15
CA VAL A 55 7.65 14.71 -3.11
C VAL A 55 8.30 13.34 -3.34
N ARG A 56 9.59 13.33 -3.69
CA ARG A 56 10.36 12.10 -3.90
C ARG A 56 10.40 11.22 -2.65
N LEU A 57 10.47 11.82 -1.47
CA LEU A 57 10.48 11.09 -0.19
C LEU A 57 9.16 10.33 0.03
N ILE A 58 8.02 10.99 -0.16
CA ILE A 58 6.70 10.34 -0.02
C ILE A 58 6.52 9.23 -1.05
N ASP A 59 6.86 9.50 -2.31
CA ASP A 59 6.74 8.51 -3.38
C ASP A 59 7.64 7.29 -3.11
N SER A 60 8.84 7.51 -2.58
CA SER A 60 9.78 6.46 -2.18
C SER A 60 9.29 5.65 -0.98
N ILE A 61 8.69 6.28 0.03
CA ILE A 61 8.09 5.59 1.19
C ILE A 61 6.91 4.72 0.74
N MET A 62 6.02 5.26 -0.10
CA MET A 62 4.88 4.49 -0.61
C MET A 62 5.35 3.31 -1.47
N THR A 63 6.34 3.53 -2.33
CA THR A 63 6.92 2.47 -3.16
C THR A 63 7.61 1.40 -2.30
N ASP A 64 8.42 1.78 -1.30
CA ASP A 64 9.09 0.84 -0.39
C ASP A 64 8.07 0.02 0.41
N ALA A 65 6.98 0.62 0.89
CA ALA A 65 5.92 -0.09 1.59
C ALA A 65 5.24 -1.16 0.71
N VAL A 66 4.97 -0.83 -0.57
CA VAL A 66 4.44 -1.80 -1.55
C VAL A 66 5.48 -2.89 -1.85
N LYS A 67 6.76 -2.55 -2.03
CA LYS A 67 7.85 -3.52 -2.24
C LYS A 67 7.98 -4.51 -1.07
N ARG A 68 7.62 -4.09 0.14
CA ARG A 68 7.68 -4.92 1.37
C ARG A 68 6.35 -5.60 1.72
N ASP A 69 5.39 -5.63 0.78
CA ASP A 69 4.07 -6.23 0.98
C ASP A 69 3.33 -5.72 2.24
N SER A 70 3.52 -4.44 2.59
CA SER A 70 2.82 -3.82 3.71
C SER A 70 1.33 -3.66 3.42
N SER A 71 0.47 -3.86 4.42
CA SER A 71 -0.97 -3.57 4.31
C SER A 71 -1.30 -2.11 4.62
N ASP A 72 -0.52 -1.47 5.49
CA ASP A 72 -0.77 -0.09 5.93
C ASP A 72 0.57 0.66 6.13
N ILE A 73 0.58 1.96 5.85
CA ILE A 73 1.66 2.89 6.18
C ILE A 73 1.12 3.87 7.22
N HIS A 74 1.81 3.98 8.34
CA HIS A 74 1.44 4.86 9.44
C HIS A 74 2.44 6.01 9.55
N PHE A 75 1.94 7.24 9.48
CA PHE A 75 2.69 8.45 9.79
C PHE A 75 2.14 9.04 11.10
N GLU A 76 2.97 9.01 12.14
CA GLU A 76 2.57 9.31 13.52
C GLU A 76 3.49 10.39 14.09
N PRO A 77 3.12 11.68 14.00
CA PRO A 77 3.87 12.74 14.67
C PRO A 77 3.79 12.58 16.18
N GLU A 78 4.96 12.49 16.81
CA GLU A 78 5.13 12.50 18.27
C GLU A 78 5.59 13.89 18.73
N ALA A 79 5.95 14.04 20.01
CA ALA A 79 6.37 15.33 20.55
C ALA A 79 7.59 15.92 19.79
N SER A 80 8.61 15.11 19.54
CA SER A 80 9.91 15.54 18.97
C SER A 80 10.27 14.92 17.61
N PHE A 81 9.61 13.83 17.21
CA PHE A 81 9.92 13.10 15.99
C PHE A 81 8.66 12.65 15.27
N LEU A 82 8.79 12.30 13.99
CA LEU A 82 7.79 11.62 13.20
C LEU A 82 8.12 10.12 13.19
N ARG A 83 7.24 9.28 13.73
CA ARG A 83 7.37 7.83 13.62
C ARG A 83 6.70 7.37 12.33
N ILE A 84 7.40 6.56 11.54
CA ILE A 84 6.85 5.91 10.35
C ILE A 84 6.87 4.40 10.56
N ARG A 85 5.69 3.77 10.49
CA ARG A 85 5.53 2.32 10.67
C ARG A 85 4.83 1.68 9.49
N TYR A 86 5.21 0.46 9.16
CA TYR A 86 4.50 -0.38 8.21
C TYR A 86 3.78 -1.49 8.97
N ARG A 87 2.61 -1.91 8.47
CA ARG A 87 1.98 -3.14 8.92
C ARG A 87 2.37 -4.27 7.97
N ILE A 88 3.28 -5.13 8.41
CA ILE A 88 3.77 -6.28 7.64
C ILE A 88 3.32 -7.54 8.38
N ASP A 89 2.59 -8.41 7.68
CA ASP A 89 2.01 -9.65 8.24
C ASP A 89 1.16 -9.38 9.50
N GLY A 90 0.37 -8.30 9.47
CA GLY A 90 -0.49 -7.88 10.58
C GLY A 90 0.25 -7.14 11.71
N MET A 91 1.59 -7.20 11.77
CA MET A 91 2.38 -6.57 12.81
C MET A 91 2.89 -5.19 12.40
N LEU A 92 2.75 -4.21 13.30
CA LEU A 92 3.35 -2.89 13.11
C LEU A 92 4.85 -2.94 13.37
N ARG A 93 5.64 -2.52 12.38
CA ARG A 93 7.10 -2.42 12.46
C ARG A 93 7.50 -0.97 12.21
N GLN A 94 8.28 -0.38 13.12
CA GLN A 94 8.86 0.94 12.91
C GLN A 94 9.96 0.82 11.85
N ILE A 95 9.80 1.55 10.75
CA ILE A 95 10.72 1.53 9.62
C ILE A 95 11.66 2.73 9.69
N ARG A 96 11.13 3.90 10.05
CA ARG A 96 11.89 5.15 10.16
C ARG A 96 11.42 5.97 11.34
N SER A 97 12.31 6.84 11.80
CA SER A 97 12.03 7.92 12.74
C SER A 97 12.72 9.17 12.19
N LEU A 98 11.94 10.20 11.87
CA LEU A 98 12.45 11.44 11.28
C LEU A 98 12.27 12.61 12.26
N HIS A 99 13.04 13.68 12.10
CA HIS A 99 12.81 14.87 12.90
C HIS A 99 11.41 15.47 12.60
N LYS A 100 10.73 15.99 13.62
CA LYS A 100 9.33 16.45 13.48
C LYS A 100 9.17 17.59 12.45
N THR A 101 10.22 18.34 12.17
CA THR A 101 10.22 19.45 11.20
C THR A 101 9.83 19.01 9.79
N TYR A 102 10.01 17.73 9.43
CA TYR A 102 9.62 17.23 8.12
C TYR A 102 8.11 16.95 8.00
N TRP A 103 7.42 16.77 9.13
CA TRP A 103 6.03 16.33 9.14
C TRP A 103 5.06 17.29 8.41
N PRO A 104 5.10 18.62 8.63
CA PRO A 104 4.16 19.52 7.96
C PRO A 104 4.20 19.42 6.43
N ALA A 105 5.39 19.37 5.83
CA ALA A 105 5.53 19.27 4.38
C ALA A 105 5.06 17.90 3.85
N MET A 106 5.36 16.83 4.57
CA MET A 106 4.89 15.48 4.26
C MET A 106 3.36 15.37 4.32
N ALA A 107 2.75 15.91 5.39
CA ALA A 107 1.30 15.92 5.57
C ALA A 107 0.59 16.67 4.43
N VAL A 108 1.12 17.84 4.03
CA VAL A 108 0.61 18.61 2.88
C VAL A 108 0.69 17.77 1.61
N ARG A 109 1.83 17.15 1.31
CA ARG A 109 1.99 16.31 0.11
C ARG A 109 0.98 15.16 0.09
N ILE A 110 0.79 14.46 1.21
CA ILE A 110 -0.18 13.36 1.29
C ILE A 110 -1.62 13.87 1.11
N LYS A 111 -1.98 15.01 1.71
CA LYS A 111 -3.30 15.63 1.55
C LYS A 111 -3.58 16.07 0.12
N VAL A 112 -2.61 16.69 -0.55
CA VAL A 112 -2.71 17.05 -1.97
C VAL A 112 -2.97 15.82 -2.83
N LEU A 113 -2.16 14.76 -2.65
CA LEU A 113 -2.31 13.50 -3.40
C LEU A 113 -3.68 12.84 -3.20
N SER A 114 -4.24 12.95 -1.99
CA SER A 114 -5.49 12.30 -1.61
C SER A 114 -6.75 13.16 -1.79
N GLY A 115 -6.60 14.39 -2.29
CA GLY A 115 -7.71 15.32 -2.49
C GLY A 115 -8.31 15.91 -1.20
N MET A 116 -7.58 15.88 -0.09
CA MET A 116 -8.01 16.41 1.21
C MET A 116 -7.80 17.94 1.31
N ASN A 117 -8.53 18.58 2.21
CA ASN A 117 -8.34 20.00 2.50
C ASN A 117 -7.10 20.20 3.38
N ILE A 118 -6.09 20.89 2.83
CA ILE A 118 -4.82 21.19 3.49
C ILE A 118 -4.99 22.17 4.65
N ALA A 119 -5.94 23.11 4.55
CA ALA A 119 -6.17 24.12 5.58
C ALA A 119 -6.92 23.55 6.80
N GLU A 120 -7.70 22.48 6.60
CA GLU A 120 -8.37 21.80 7.71
C GLU A 120 -7.43 20.79 8.36
N THR A 121 -7.24 20.89 9.67
CA THR A 121 -6.32 20.07 10.47
C THR A 121 -6.94 19.62 11.80
N ARG A 122 -8.18 20.03 12.07
CA ARG A 122 -8.90 19.83 13.34
C ARG A 122 -10.05 18.85 13.22
N ALA A 123 -10.41 18.44 12.00
CA ALA A 123 -11.41 17.42 11.73
C ALA A 123 -10.77 16.21 11.02
N PRO A 124 -11.27 14.98 11.26
CA PRO A 124 -10.90 13.82 10.47
C PRO A 124 -11.19 14.03 8.99
N GLN A 125 -10.33 13.49 8.12
CA GLN A 125 -10.50 13.53 6.67
C GLN A 125 -10.15 12.19 6.05
N ASP A 126 -10.89 11.81 5.02
CA ASP A 126 -10.65 10.61 4.23
C ASP A 126 -10.43 10.99 2.76
N GLY A 127 -9.57 10.23 2.10
CA GLY A 127 -9.16 10.48 0.73
C GLY A 127 -8.65 9.21 0.06
N ARG A 128 -8.34 9.32 -1.22
CA ARG A 128 -7.84 8.19 -2.02
C ARG A 128 -6.71 8.63 -2.92
N ILE A 129 -5.71 7.76 -3.09
CA ILE A 129 -4.61 7.98 -4.04
C ILE A 129 -4.57 6.77 -4.96
N SER A 130 -4.45 6.98 -6.27
CA SER A 130 -4.19 5.92 -7.25
C SER A 130 -2.84 6.20 -7.91
N LEU A 131 -1.89 5.27 -7.79
CA LEU A 131 -0.55 5.40 -8.36
C LEU A 131 -0.20 4.20 -9.23
N ASN A 132 0.49 4.45 -10.33
CA ASN A 132 1.11 3.40 -11.13
C ASN A 132 2.51 3.13 -10.59
N MET A 133 2.72 1.95 -10.01
CA MET A 133 4.00 1.51 -9.45
C MET A 133 4.42 0.21 -10.15
N ARG A 134 5.62 0.14 -10.74
CA ARG A 134 6.14 -1.07 -11.41
C ARG A 134 5.15 -1.69 -12.43
N GLY A 135 4.56 -0.84 -13.28
CA GLY A 135 3.62 -1.29 -14.32
C GLY A 135 2.24 -1.72 -13.81
N ARG A 136 1.95 -1.53 -12.51
CA ARG A 136 0.66 -1.88 -11.91
C ARG A 136 0.02 -0.73 -11.16
N GLN A 137 -1.30 -0.63 -11.24
CA GLN A 137 -2.08 0.34 -10.49
C GLN A 137 -2.23 -0.14 -9.04
N VAL A 138 -1.84 0.71 -8.09
CA VAL A 138 -2.01 0.51 -6.65
C VAL A 138 -2.86 1.64 -6.13
N ASP A 139 -3.94 1.28 -5.44
CA ASP A 139 -4.82 2.23 -4.81
C ASP A 139 -4.49 2.33 -3.32
N PHE A 140 -4.64 3.52 -2.76
CA PHE A 140 -4.46 3.78 -1.35
C PHE A 140 -5.72 4.44 -0.80
N ARG A 141 -6.24 3.93 0.32
CA ARG A 141 -7.20 4.69 1.14
C ARG A 141 -6.41 5.44 2.19
N VAL A 142 -6.67 6.73 2.30
CA VAL A 142 -5.93 7.63 3.18
C VAL A 142 -6.89 8.18 4.22
N SER A 143 -6.51 8.08 5.48
CA SER A 143 -7.27 8.67 6.59
C SER A 143 -6.35 9.56 7.41
N ALA A 144 -6.76 10.80 7.64
CA ALA A 144 -6.09 11.77 8.48
C ALA A 144 -6.91 12.02 9.75
N GLN A 145 -6.28 11.88 10.92
CA GLN A 145 -6.91 12.03 12.22
C GLN A 145 -6.13 13.05 13.07
N PRO A 146 -6.75 14.15 13.52
CA PRO A 146 -6.11 15.10 14.42
C PRO A 146 -5.68 14.45 15.74
N THR A 147 -4.47 14.74 16.21
CA THR A 147 -3.94 14.30 17.51
C THR A 147 -3.25 15.44 18.25
N ILE A 148 -2.75 15.18 19.47
CA ILE A 148 -2.06 16.16 20.31
C ILE A 148 -0.78 16.74 19.70
N HIS A 149 -0.17 16.05 18.73
CA HIS A 149 1.14 16.40 18.19
C HIS A 149 1.12 16.74 16.70
N GLY A 150 -0.06 16.74 16.09
CA GLY A 150 -0.29 16.89 14.66
C GLY A 150 -1.30 15.86 14.19
N GLU A 151 -1.59 15.82 12.90
CA GLU A 151 -2.45 14.79 12.35
C GLU A 151 -1.69 13.47 12.24
N ASN A 152 -2.28 12.37 12.69
CA ASN A 152 -1.84 11.05 12.26
C ASN A 152 -2.42 10.80 10.87
N ILE A 153 -1.60 10.30 9.93
CA ILE A 153 -2.09 9.90 8.61
C ILE A 153 -1.77 8.43 8.39
N VAL A 154 -2.78 7.66 7.97
CA VAL A 154 -2.64 6.24 7.66
C VAL A 154 -3.03 6.01 6.20
N LEU A 155 -2.19 5.29 5.46
CA LEU A 155 -2.44 4.87 4.09
C LEU A 155 -2.64 3.35 4.11
N ARG A 156 -3.84 2.87 3.82
CA ARG A 156 -4.10 1.46 3.56
C ARG A 156 -3.83 1.16 2.10
N ILE A 157 -2.98 0.17 1.84
CA ILE A 157 -2.59 -0.25 0.49
C ILE A 157 -3.63 -1.26 -0.03
N LEU A 158 -4.24 -0.95 -1.17
CA LEU A 158 -5.18 -1.78 -1.89
C LEU A 158 -4.54 -2.21 -3.20
N ASP A 159 -4.00 -3.42 -3.18
CA ASP A 159 -3.37 -4.02 -4.33
C ASP A 159 -4.38 -4.82 -5.15
N ARG A 160 -4.95 -4.18 -6.17
CA ARG A 160 -5.96 -4.81 -7.06
C ARG A 160 -5.41 -5.94 -7.91
N GLN A 161 -4.09 -5.97 -8.16
CA GLN A 161 -3.47 -7.00 -9.00
C GLN A 161 -3.16 -8.29 -8.26
N LYS A 162 -3.22 -8.33 -6.92
CA LYS A 162 -3.10 -9.60 -6.17
C LYS A 162 -4.19 -10.60 -6.54
N GLY A 163 -5.24 -10.16 -7.24
CA GLY A 163 -6.30 -11.01 -7.76
C GLY A 163 -7.12 -11.65 -6.65
N ILE A 164 -8.18 -12.35 -7.03
CA ILE A 164 -8.94 -13.15 -6.08
C ILE A 164 -8.22 -14.48 -5.93
N VAL A 165 -7.88 -14.83 -4.68
CA VAL A 165 -7.24 -16.11 -4.37
C VAL A 165 -8.20 -17.24 -4.77
N PRO A 166 -7.76 -18.26 -5.55
CA PRO A 166 -8.59 -19.43 -5.82
C PRO A 166 -8.99 -20.13 -4.52
N LEU A 167 -10.14 -20.81 -4.51
CA LEU A 167 -10.64 -21.49 -3.29
C LEU A 167 -9.61 -22.51 -2.74
N GLU A 168 -8.95 -23.24 -3.64
CA GLU A 168 -7.87 -24.19 -3.34
C GLU A 168 -6.62 -23.50 -2.77
N GLY A 169 -6.41 -22.21 -3.07
CA GLY A 169 -5.28 -21.41 -2.64
C GLY A 169 -5.43 -20.78 -1.25
N LEU A 170 -6.57 -21.00 -0.57
CA LEU A 170 -6.83 -20.44 0.77
C LEU A 170 -5.99 -21.09 1.89
N GLY A 171 -5.30 -22.20 1.60
CA GLY A 171 -4.48 -22.91 2.60
C GLY A 171 -5.31 -23.73 3.59
N LEU A 172 -6.56 -24.06 3.25
CA LEU A 172 -7.38 -24.99 4.02
C LEU A 172 -6.83 -26.41 3.87
N ALA A 173 -6.85 -27.19 4.95
CA ALA A 173 -6.60 -28.62 4.86
C ALA A 173 -7.72 -29.28 4.02
N GLU A 174 -7.37 -30.36 3.32
CA GLU A 174 -8.19 -30.98 2.28
C GLU A 174 -9.61 -31.31 2.76
N GLN A 175 -9.74 -31.88 3.96
CA GLN A 175 -11.03 -32.20 4.56
C GLN A 175 -11.92 -30.97 4.81
N GLN A 176 -11.33 -29.84 5.22
CA GLN A 176 -12.04 -28.59 5.42
C GLN A 176 -12.42 -27.93 4.10
N LEU A 177 -11.56 -28.04 3.09
CA LEU A 177 -11.84 -27.55 1.74
C LEU A 177 -13.03 -28.30 1.13
N ASP A 178 -13.06 -29.62 1.25
CA ASP A 178 -14.15 -30.46 0.77
C ASP A 178 -15.46 -30.15 1.50
N LEU A 179 -15.40 -29.96 2.82
CA LEU A 179 -16.56 -29.55 3.61
C LEU A 179 -17.06 -28.17 3.17
N LEU A 180 -16.16 -27.21 2.93
CA LEU A 180 -16.53 -25.89 2.43
C LEU A 180 -17.18 -25.98 1.05
N LYS A 181 -16.61 -26.75 0.11
CA LYS A 181 -17.19 -27.02 -1.21
C LYS A 181 -18.60 -27.61 -1.12
N LEU A 182 -18.81 -28.55 -0.20
CA LEU A 182 -20.12 -29.14 0.06
C LEU A 182 -21.13 -28.11 0.60
N MET A 183 -20.70 -27.21 1.49
CA MET A 183 -21.57 -26.18 2.07
C MET A 183 -21.97 -25.12 1.04
N ILE A 184 -21.02 -24.62 0.24
CA ILE A 184 -21.28 -23.55 -0.75
C ILE A 184 -22.08 -24.05 -1.96
N ALA A 185 -22.09 -25.36 -2.23
CA ALA A 185 -22.89 -25.97 -3.30
C ALA A 185 -24.37 -26.17 -2.92
N ARG A 186 -24.78 -25.87 -1.68
CA ARG A 186 -26.19 -25.98 -1.26
C ARG A 186 -27.04 -24.89 -1.91
N PRO A 187 -28.28 -25.21 -2.34
CA PRO A 187 -29.14 -24.24 -3.02
C PRO A 187 -29.61 -23.11 -2.09
N GLU A 188 -29.66 -23.36 -0.79
CA GLU A 188 -30.05 -22.39 0.22
C GLU A 188 -29.31 -22.68 1.54
N GLY A 189 -29.06 -21.64 2.32
CA GLY A 189 -28.35 -21.73 3.59
C GLY A 189 -27.62 -20.42 3.93
N ILE A 190 -27.11 -20.35 5.16
CA ILE A 190 -26.32 -19.22 5.64
C ILE A 190 -24.94 -19.74 6.03
N ILE A 191 -23.89 -19.12 5.49
CA ILE A 191 -22.50 -19.35 5.88
C ILE A 191 -21.99 -18.09 6.56
N LEU A 192 -21.48 -18.23 7.78
CA LEU A 192 -20.92 -17.13 8.56
C LEU A 192 -19.40 -17.27 8.61
N VAL A 193 -18.69 -16.31 8.03
CA VAL A 193 -17.23 -16.21 8.13
C VAL A 193 -16.90 -15.23 9.24
N THR A 194 -16.33 -15.72 10.33
CA THR A 194 -16.03 -14.92 11.53
C THR A 194 -14.54 -14.88 11.82
N GLY A 195 -14.10 -13.88 12.57
CA GLY A 195 -12.69 -13.67 12.90
C GLY A 195 -12.35 -12.18 13.10
N PRO A 196 -11.21 -11.86 13.74
CA PRO A 196 -10.79 -10.48 13.97
C PRO A 196 -10.43 -9.75 12.65
N THR A 197 -10.22 -8.44 12.72
CA THR A 197 -9.75 -7.65 11.56
C THR A 197 -8.43 -8.22 11.02
N GLY A 198 -8.32 -8.34 9.69
CA GLY A 198 -7.12 -8.87 9.04
C GLY A 198 -7.01 -10.40 9.01
N SER A 199 -7.98 -11.15 9.52
CA SER A 199 -7.94 -12.63 9.51
C SER A 199 -8.30 -13.30 8.17
N GLY A 200 -8.33 -12.56 7.07
CA GLY A 200 -8.64 -13.10 5.74
C GLY A 200 -10.13 -13.38 5.46
N LYS A 201 -11.07 -12.80 6.23
CA LYS A 201 -12.53 -12.99 6.00
C LYS A 201 -12.98 -12.57 4.61
N THR A 202 -12.65 -11.33 4.22
CA THR A 202 -12.98 -10.79 2.91
C THR A 202 -12.35 -11.64 1.81
N THR A 203 -11.07 -12.00 1.95
CA THR A 203 -10.38 -12.90 1.02
C THR A 203 -11.12 -14.22 0.85
N THR A 204 -11.52 -14.86 1.96
CA THR A 204 -12.26 -16.13 1.95
C THR A 204 -13.62 -15.99 1.25
N LEU A 205 -14.37 -14.93 1.55
CA LEU A 205 -15.66 -14.68 0.92
C LEU A 205 -15.52 -14.45 -0.59
N TYR A 206 -14.57 -13.63 -1.01
CA TYR A 206 -14.31 -13.40 -2.43
C TYR A 206 -13.86 -14.68 -3.16
N SER A 207 -13.05 -15.53 -2.54
CA SER A 207 -12.69 -16.85 -3.09
C SER A 207 -13.89 -17.77 -3.26
N VAL A 208 -14.81 -17.77 -2.29
CA VAL A 208 -16.06 -18.54 -2.37
C VAL A 208 -16.96 -18.01 -3.49
N LEU A 209 -17.19 -16.70 -3.54
CA LEU A 209 -17.99 -16.05 -4.58
C LEU A 209 -17.40 -16.34 -5.96
N ASN A 210 -16.08 -16.27 -6.11
CA ASN A 210 -15.40 -16.56 -7.37
C ASN A 210 -15.55 -18.03 -7.79
N HIS A 211 -15.57 -18.96 -6.82
CA HIS A 211 -15.75 -20.38 -7.10
C HIS A 211 -17.16 -20.73 -7.57
N ILE A 212 -18.18 -20.06 -7.05
CA ILE A 212 -19.59 -20.29 -7.44
C ILE A 212 -20.05 -19.41 -8.61
N ASN A 213 -19.22 -18.45 -9.04
CA ASN A 213 -19.51 -17.53 -10.14
C ASN A 213 -19.63 -18.31 -11.46
N SER A 214 -20.86 -18.56 -11.88
CA SER A 214 -21.20 -19.28 -13.11
C SER A 214 -22.45 -18.66 -13.71
N GLU A 215 -22.62 -18.76 -15.04
CA GLU A 215 -23.73 -18.12 -15.77
C GLU A 215 -25.13 -18.48 -15.23
N GLY A 216 -25.26 -19.65 -14.59
CA GLY A 216 -26.51 -20.13 -14.02
C GLY A 216 -26.87 -19.55 -12.64
N VAL A 217 -26.00 -18.75 -12.03
CA VAL A 217 -26.17 -18.23 -10.66
C VAL A 217 -26.09 -16.71 -10.66
N ASN A 218 -27.15 -16.06 -10.19
CA ASN A 218 -27.16 -14.61 -9.98
C ASN A 218 -26.65 -14.29 -8.57
N ILE A 219 -25.51 -13.61 -8.47
CA ILE A 219 -24.84 -13.25 -7.22
C ILE A 219 -25.00 -11.74 -6.97
N MET A 220 -25.43 -11.36 -5.76
CA MET A 220 -25.50 -9.97 -5.33
C MET A 220 -24.75 -9.80 -4.01
N THR A 221 -23.95 -8.73 -3.89
CA THR A 221 -23.24 -8.37 -2.66
C THR A 221 -23.65 -6.98 -2.19
N LEU A 222 -23.61 -6.78 -0.87
CA LEU A 222 -23.72 -5.47 -0.23
C LEU A 222 -22.47 -5.28 0.62
N GLU A 223 -21.65 -4.30 0.28
CA GLU A 223 -20.33 -4.08 0.87
C GLU A 223 -20.15 -2.62 1.23
N ASP A 224 -19.40 -2.38 2.31
CA ASP A 224 -19.04 -1.04 2.77
C ASP A 224 -17.53 -0.94 3.06
N PRO A 225 -16.71 -0.53 2.08
CA PRO A 225 -17.00 -0.43 0.65
C PRO A 225 -16.67 -1.72 -0.12
N VAL A 226 -16.99 -1.76 -1.42
CA VAL A 226 -16.53 -2.83 -2.32
C VAL A 226 -14.99 -2.88 -2.33
N GLU A 227 -14.42 -4.07 -2.14
CA GLU A 227 -12.96 -4.25 -2.07
C GLU A 227 -12.34 -4.68 -3.41
N TYR A 228 -12.94 -5.63 -4.13
CA TYR A 228 -12.47 -6.05 -5.47
C TYR A 228 -13.61 -6.06 -6.48
N PRO A 229 -13.40 -5.57 -7.72
CA PRO A 229 -14.34 -5.83 -8.80
C PRO A 229 -14.26 -7.31 -9.19
N MET A 230 -15.39 -8.01 -9.13
CA MET A 230 -15.55 -9.37 -9.69
C MET A 230 -16.16 -9.26 -11.09
N THR A 231 -15.60 -9.99 -12.05
CA THR A 231 -16.11 -10.11 -13.43
C THR A 231 -16.56 -11.53 -13.70
#